data_AF-A0A7G9YAC3-F1
#
_entry.id   AF-A0A7G9YAC3-F1
#
_cell.length_a   1.000
_cell.length_b   1.000
_cell.length_c   1.000
_cell.angle_alpha   90.00
_cell.angle_beta   90.00
_cell.angle_gamma   90.00
#
_symmetry.space_group_name_H-M   'P 1'
#
loop_
_entity.id
_entity.type
_entity.pdbx_description
1 polymer ?
#
loop_
_entity_poly.entity_id
_entity_poly.type
_entity_poly.pdbx_seq_one_letter_code
_entity_poly.pdbx_strand_id
1 'polypeptide(L)'
;MGLKKELAEEEYKKLKGVMWILRKDTKKLAEEELEVLKLLFKYSPILEIAYKLCNDLTDIFDSDISKSEAQLKINDWKNKVIKSGLSCFNKFLSTLDKRMCEIVNYFISRQTSGFVEGLNNKIKVIKRRCYGIFNVEHLFQRIHLDLAGYSLFT
;
A
#
# COMPACT_ATOMS: atom_id res chain seq x y z
N MET A 1 11.35 24.65 -6.68
CA MET A 1 11.38 24.95 -8.12
C MET A 1 11.01 23.66 -8.86
N GLY A 2 10.24 23.71 -9.95
CA GLY A 2 9.73 22.48 -10.59
C GLY A 2 10.74 21.92 -11.59
N LEU A 3 10.92 20.59 -11.61
CA LEU A 3 11.85 19.86 -12.50
C LEU A 3 11.79 20.27 -13.98
N LYS A 4 10.62 20.72 -14.47
CA LYS A 4 10.43 21.27 -15.82
C LYS A 4 11.29 22.50 -16.15
N LYS A 5 11.77 23.24 -15.13
CA LYS A 5 12.61 24.43 -15.32
C LYS A 5 14.11 24.14 -15.24
N GLU A 6 14.48 22.97 -14.74
CA GLU A 6 15.88 22.59 -14.47
C GLU A 6 16.43 21.54 -15.45
N LEU A 7 15.54 20.81 -16.14
CA LEU A 7 15.89 19.79 -17.11
C LEU A 7 15.73 20.31 -18.54
N ALA A 8 16.65 19.91 -19.43
CA ALA A 8 16.43 20.03 -20.86
C ALA A 8 15.20 19.21 -21.27
N GLU A 9 14.47 19.67 -22.30
CA GLU A 9 13.19 19.07 -22.69
C GLU A 9 13.31 17.57 -23.04
N GLU A 10 14.43 17.17 -23.62
CA GLU A 10 14.76 15.77 -23.93
C GLU A 10 15.02 14.92 -22.67
N GLU A 11 15.63 15.47 -21.62
CA GLU A 11 15.81 14.75 -20.35
C GLU A 11 14.50 14.67 -19.56
N TYR A 12 13.66 15.72 -19.62
CA TYR A 12 12.34 15.71 -19.00
C TYR A 12 11.42 14.65 -19.64
N LYS A 13 11.48 14.46 -20.96
CA LYS A 13 10.76 13.39 -21.66
C LYS A 13 11.14 11.99 -21.16
N LYS A 14 12.39 11.77 -20.75
CA LYS A 14 12.85 10.48 -20.18
C LYS A 14 12.22 10.16 -18.82
N LEU A 15 11.74 11.18 -18.09
CA LEU A 15 11.01 10.99 -16.82
C LEU A 15 9.53 10.65 -17.01
N LYS A 16 9.05 10.50 -18.25
CA LYS A 16 7.66 10.11 -18.52
C LYS A 16 7.40 8.69 -17.98
N GLY A 17 6.38 8.55 -17.13
CA GLY A 17 6.03 7.27 -16.51
C GLY A 17 6.78 6.95 -15.21
N VAL A 18 7.68 7.83 -14.76
CA VAL A 18 8.50 7.61 -13.54
C VAL A 18 7.67 7.36 -12.28
N MET A 19 6.44 7.87 -12.21
CA MET A 19 5.53 7.62 -11.09
C MET A 19 5.17 6.13 -10.95
N TRP A 20 5.12 5.39 -12.06
CA TRP A 20 4.87 3.95 -12.03
C TRP A 20 6.12 3.20 -11.58
N ILE A 21 7.30 3.63 -12.05
CA ILE A 21 8.60 3.08 -11.66
C ILE A 21 8.81 3.22 -10.14
N LEU A 22 8.50 4.39 -9.57
CA LEU A 22 8.61 4.66 -8.13
C LEU A 22 7.70 3.78 -7.26
N ARG A 23 6.69 3.13 -7.83
CA ARG A 23 5.74 2.25 -7.11
C ARG A 23 6.04 0.77 -7.30
N LYS A 24 6.97 0.44 -8.21
CA LYS A 24 7.33 -0.94 -8.49
C LYS A 24 8.25 -1.45 -7.37
N ASP A 25 8.10 -2.74 -7.07
CA ASP A 25 9.02 -3.46 -6.20
C ASP A 25 10.45 -3.32 -6.75
N THR A 26 11.38 -2.91 -5.89
CA THR A 26 12.79 -2.68 -6.25
C THR A 26 13.43 -3.93 -6.85
N LYS A 27 13.00 -5.12 -6.42
CA LYS A 27 13.47 -6.42 -6.92
C LYS A 27 13.02 -6.73 -8.34
N LYS A 28 12.05 -5.98 -8.87
CA LYS A 28 11.44 -6.18 -10.19
C LYS A 28 11.78 -5.05 -11.17
N LEU A 29 12.61 -4.10 -10.78
CA LEU A 29 13.03 -3.01 -11.66
C LEU A 29 13.97 -3.55 -12.74
N ALA A 30 13.72 -3.13 -13.99
CA ALA A 30 14.63 -3.36 -15.09
C ALA A 30 15.81 -2.36 -15.03
N GLU A 31 16.92 -2.67 -15.69
CA GLU A 31 18.12 -1.80 -15.68
C GLU A 31 17.80 -0.41 -16.23
N GLU A 32 16.96 -0.32 -17.27
CA GLU A 32 16.55 0.96 -17.85
C GLU A 32 15.71 1.80 -16.87
N GLU A 33 14.90 1.15 -16.04
CA GLU A 33 14.09 1.80 -15.00
C GLU A 33 14.97 2.32 -13.86
N LEU A 34 16.04 1.59 -13.51
CA LEU A 34 17.03 2.03 -12.52
C LEU A 34 17.78 3.28 -12.99
N GLU A 35 18.15 3.35 -14.27
CA GLU A 35 18.79 4.55 -14.84
C GLU A 35 17.87 5.78 -14.78
N VAL A 36 16.56 5.59 -15.05
CA VAL A 36 15.57 6.67 -14.90
C VAL A 36 15.47 7.14 -13.44
N LEU A 37 15.49 6.22 -12.46
CA LEU A 37 15.49 6.58 -11.04
C LEU A 37 16.77 7.30 -10.62
N LYS A 38 17.95 6.83 -11.06
CA LYS A 38 19.23 7.50 -10.79
C LYS A 38 19.21 8.94 -11.31
N LEU A 39 18.72 9.14 -12.54
CA LEU A 39 18.55 10.47 -13.09
C LEU A 39 17.61 11.32 -12.24
N LEU A 40 16.43 10.79 -11.87
CA LEU A 40 15.47 11.51 -11.03
C LEU A 40 16.06 11.94 -9.68
N PHE A 41 16.75 11.02 -9.01
CA PHE A 41 17.32 11.25 -7.68
C PHE A 41 18.46 12.24 -7.68
N LYS A 42 19.22 12.33 -8.79
CA LYS A 42 20.21 13.40 -8.99
C LYS A 42 19.60 14.80 -8.86
N TYR A 43 18.40 15.00 -9.41
CA TYR A 43 17.70 16.29 -9.33
C TYR A 43 16.81 16.43 -8.08
N SER A 44 16.49 15.32 -7.41
CA SER A 44 15.71 15.34 -6.17
C SER A 44 16.24 14.36 -5.12
N PRO A 45 17.32 14.73 -4.41
CA PRO A 45 17.87 13.90 -3.33
C PRO A 45 16.87 13.67 -2.18
N ILE A 46 16.00 14.65 -1.94
CA ILE A 46 14.91 14.56 -0.96
C ILE A 46 13.95 13.41 -1.34
N LEU A 47 13.63 13.27 -2.62
CA LEU A 47 12.77 12.20 -3.11
C LEU A 47 13.46 10.84 -2.99
N GLU A 48 14.77 10.76 -3.21
CA GLU A 48 15.55 9.54 -3.01
C GLU A 48 15.46 9.04 -1.56
N ILE A 49 15.62 9.94 -0.59
CA ILE A 49 15.50 9.61 0.83
C ILE A 49 14.08 9.10 1.13
N ALA A 50 13.05 9.81 0.67
CA ALA A 50 11.67 9.38 0.87
C ALA A 50 11.39 8.01 0.23
N TYR A 51 11.91 7.77 -0.97
CA TYR A 51 11.79 6.51 -1.69
C TYR A 51 12.45 5.36 -0.92
N LYS A 52 13.68 5.55 -0.42
CA LYS A 52 14.37 4.55 0.41
C LYS A 52 13.59 4.24 1.68
N LEU A 53 13.09 5.26 2.38
CA LEU A 53 12.28 5.06 3.58
C LEU A 53 10.99 4.28 3.30
N CYS A 54 10.32 4.51 2.17
CA CYS A 54 9.16 3.72 1.77
C CYS A 54 9.53 2.24 1.57
N ASN A 55 10.64 1.96 0.86
CA ASN A 55 11.09 0.59 0.62
C ASN A 55 11.54 -0.11 1.91
N ASP A 56 12.28 0.58 2.79
CA ASP A 56 12.64 0.07 4.12
C ASP A 56 11.41 -0.40 4.90
N LEU A 57 10.31 0.37 4.83
CA LEU A 57 9.06 -0.01 5.49
C LEU A 57 8.44 -1.24 4.82
N THR A 58 8.38 -1.29 3.49
CA THR A 58 7.89 -2.46 2.75
C THR A 58 8.66 -3.71 3.11
N ASP A 59 10.00 -3.64 3.17
CA ASP A 59 10.84 -4.77 3.55
C ASP A 59 10.54 -5.28 4.97
N ILE A 60 10.21 -4.38 5.91
CA ILE A 60 9.74 -4.78 7.25
C ILE A 60 8.43 -5.57 7.14
N PHE A 61 7.45 -5.10 6.37
CA PHE A 61 6.17 -5.78 6.19
C PHE A 61 6.28 -7.12 5.45
N ASP A 62 7.24 -7.25 4.52
CA ASP A 62 7.50 -8.46 3.75
C ASP A 62 8.33 -9.49 4.52
N SER A 63 9.07 -9.06 5.55
CA SER A 63 9.84 -9.94 6.44
C SER A 63 8.96 -10.90 7.24
N ASP A 64 9.40 -12.16 7.36
CA ASP A 64 8.77 -13.15 8.23
C ASP A 64 9.33 -13.02 9.65
N ILE A 65 8.69 -12.17 10.45
CA ILE A 65 9.13 -11.80 11.80
C ILE A 65 7.96 -11.76 12.77
N SER A 66 8.27 -11.93 14.06
CA SER A 66 7.27 -11.85 15.12
C SER A 66 6.70 -10.44 15.29
N LYS A 67 5.51 -10.34 15.89
CA LYS A 67 4.87 -9.06 16.25
C LYS A 67 5.78 -8.13 17.07
N SER A 68 6.52 -8.68 18.05
CA SER A 68 7.41 -7.90 18.91
C SER A 68 8.62 -7.37 18.12
N GLU A 69 9.22 -8.20 17.27
CA GLU A 69 10.33 -7.79 16.40
C GLU A 69 9.88 -6.75 15.37
N ALA A 70 8.70 -6.91 14.78
CA ALA A 70 8.11 -5.92 13.88
C ALA A 70 7.92 -4.57 14.57
N GLN A 71 7.42 -4.56 15.81
CA GLN A 71 7.26 -3.33 16.58
C GLN A 71 8.60 -2.61 16.81
N LEU A 72 9.67 -3.35 17.12
CA LEU A 72 11.02 -2.78 17.25
C LEU A 72 11.50 -2.18 15.93
N LYS A 73 11.43 -2.94 14.82
CA LYS A 73 11.87 -2.48 13.51
C LYS A 73 11.08 -1.27 13.00
N ILE A 74 9.77 -1.22 13.23
CA ILE A 74 8.94 -0.07 12.86
C ILE A 74 9.31 1.16 13.69
N ASN A 75 9.63 1.01 14.98
CA ASN A 75 10.09 2.12 15.81
C ASN A 75 11.46 2.64 15.36
N ASP A 76 12.39 1.75 15.02
CA ASP A 76 13.68 2.12 14.45
C ASP A 76 13.54 2.84 13.11
N TRP A 77 12.65 2.34 12.25
CA TRP A 77 12.29 2.98 11.00
C TRP A 77 11.71 4.38 11.24
N LYS A 78 10.77 4.54 12.18
CA LYS A 78 10.21 5.85 12.56
C LYS A 78 11.31 6.81 13.00
N ASN A 79 12.28 6.34 13.78
CA ASN A 79 13.43 7.15 14.19
C ASN A 79 14.28 7.59 12.99
N LYS A 80 14.49 6.72 11.99
CA LYS A 80 15.15 7.09 10.72
C LYS A 80 14.37 8.19 9.99
N VAL A 81 13.04 8.06 9.89
CA VAL A 81 12.18 9.08 9.25
C VAL A 81 12.31 10.42 9.96
N ILE A 82 12.24 10.46 11.29
CA ILE A 82 12.38 11.70 12.07
C ILE A 82 13.76 12.33 11.83
N LYS A 83 14.83 11.53 11.87
CA LYS A 83 16.20 11.99 11.62
C LYS A 83 16.42 12.50 10.19
N SER A 84 15.64 12.02 9.21
CA SER A 84 15.72 12.50 7.83
C SER A 84 15.23 13.94 7.64
N GLY A 85 14.48 14.49 8.60
CA GLY A 85 13.91 15.84 8.51
C GLY A 85 12.75 15.97 7.51
N LEU A 86 12.27 14.88 6.92
CA LEU A 86 11.20 14.90 5.93
C LEU A 86 9.83 15.11 6.59
N SER A 87 9.19 16.24 6.29
CA SER A 87 7.85 16.58 6.81
C SER A 87 6.70 15.85 6.11
N CYS A 88 6.93 15.26 4.93
CA CYS A 88 5.89 14.57 4.16
C CYS A 88 5.31 13.34 4.89
N PHE A 89 6.06 12.76 5.82
CA PHE A 89 5.63 11.62 6.62
C PHE A 89 4.87 12.00 7.90
N ASN A 90 4.81 13.27 8.30
CA ASN A 90 4.28 13.66 9.61
C ASN A 90 2.87 13.12 9.90
N LYS A 91 1.96 13.23 8.91
CA LYS A 91 0.59 12.70 9.04
C LYS A 91 0.57 11.17 9.13
N PHE A 92 1.45 10.50 8.39
CA PHE A 92 1.60 9.06 8.45
C PHE A 92 2.14 8.62 9.82
N LEU A 93 3.18 9.27 10.34
CA LEU A 93 3.75 8.97 11.65
C LEU A 93 2.72 9.12 12.78
N SER A 94 1.90 10.17 12.74
CA SER A 94 0.80 10.35 13.71
C SER A 94 -0.21 9.18 13.66
N THR A 95 -0.52 8.69 12.46
CA THR A 95 -1.42 7.54 12.28
C THR A 95 -0.77 6.25 12.75
N LEU A 96 0.50 6.04 12.41
CA LEU A 96 1.31 4.89 12.80
C LEU A 96 1.39 4.78 14.32
N ASP A 97 1.63 5.89 15.02
CA ASP A 97 1.68 5.93 16.48
C ASP A 97 0.32 5.60 17.11
N LYS A 98 -0.75 6.21 16.59
CA LYS A 98 -2.10 5.99 17.11
C LYS A 98 -2.58 4.54 16.92
N ARG A 99 -2.10 3.86 15.87
CA ARG A 99 -2.57 2.54 15.46
C ARG A 99 -1.49 1.46 15.53
N MET A 100 -0.41 1.71 16.27
CA MET A 100 0.76 0.83 16.29
C MET A 100 0.35 -0.60 16.64
N CYS A 101 -0.46 -0.78 17.68
CA CYS A 101 -0.94 -2.08 18.13
C CYS A 101 -1.69 -2.85 17.03
N GLU A 102 -2.60 -2.19 16.32
CA GLU A 102 -3.36 -2.79 15.23
C GLU A 102 -2.47 -3.10 14.02
N ILE A 103 -1.51 -2.22 13.73
CA ILE A 103 -0.56 -2.39 12.62
C ILE A 103 0.34 -3.60 12.88
N VAL A 104 0.91 -3.74 14.08
CA VAL A 104 1.81 -4.86 14.39
C VAL A 104 1.05 -6.20 14.53
N ASN A 105 -0.28 -6.18 14.73
CA ASN A 105 -1.09 -7.41 14.69
C ASN A 105 -1.08 -8.08 13.31
N TYR A 106 -0.76 -7.34 12.24
CA TYR A 106 -0.53 -7.91 10.91
C TYR A 106 0.49 -9.07 10.97
N PHE A 107 1.53 -8.96 11.80
CA PHE A 107 2.60 -9.96 11.88
C PHE A 107 2.23 -11.25 12.63
N ILE A 108 0.99 -11.35 13.15
CA ILE A 108 0.50 -12.59 13.77
C ILE A 108 0.00 -13.58 12.72
N SER A 109 -0.83 -13.10 11.78
CA SER A 109 -1.56 -13.95 10.84
C SER A 109 -1.58 -13.41 9.41
N ARG A 110 -0.95 -12.25 9.17
CA ARG A 110 -0.81 -11.54 7.89
C ARG A 110 -2.12 -11.43 7.11
N GLN A 111 -3.22 -11.30 7.84
CA GLN A 111 -4.54 -11.14 7.25
C GLN A 111 -4.65 -9.75 6.65
N THR A 112 -5.07 -9.70 5.39
CA THR A 112 -5.37 -8.45 4.69
C THR A 112 -6.88 -8.22 4.64
N SER A 113 -7.30 -6.96 4.50
CA SER A 113 -8.71 -6.63 4.28
C SER A 113 -9.24 -7.12 2.92
N GLY A 114 -8.40 -7.68 2.05
CA GLY A 114 -8.77 -8.06 0.68
C GLY A 114 -9.93 -9.05 0.62
N PHE A 115 -9.99 -10.04 1.52
CA PHE A 115 -11.15 -10.93 1.61
C PHE A 115 -12.42 -10.17 2.01
N VAL A 116 -12.33 -9.33 3.04
CA VAL A 116 -13.47 -8.53 3.54
C VAL A 116 -13.96 -7.55 2.48
N GLU A 117 -13.07 -6.92 1.73
CA GLU A 117 -13.38 -6.04 0.60
C GLU A 117 -14.04 -6.80 -0.55
N GLY A 118 -13.50 -7.97 -0.91
CA GLY A 118 -14.08 -8.86 -1.91
C GLY A 118 -15.50 -9.30 -1.53
N LEU A 119 -15.70 -9.71 -0.28
CA LEU A 119 -17.00 -10.07 0.26
C LEU A 119 -17.97 -8.87 0.23
N ASN A 120 -17.53 -7.70 0.69
CA ASN A 120 -18.33 -6.47 0.66
C ASN A 120 -18.76 -6.10 -0.76
N ASN A 121 -17.86 -6.24 -1.75
CA ASN A 121 -18.20 -6.01 -3.15
C ASN A 121 -19.23 -7.03 -3.68
N LYS A 122 -19.08 -8.31 -3.33
CA LYS A 122 -20.04 -9.35 -3.70
C LYS A 122 -21.42 -9.09 -3.09
N ILE A 123 -21.49 -8.73 -1.81
CA ILE A 123 -22.73 -8.33 -1.13
C ILE A 123 -23.36 -7.11 -1.80
N LYS A 124 -22.57 -6.09 -2.17
CA LYS A 124 -23.07 -4.91 -2.90
C LYS A 124 -23.70 -5.30 -4.25
N VAL A 125 -23.11 -6.23 -4.99
CA VAL A 125 -23.66 -6.74 -6.26
C VAL A 125 -24.98 -7.49 -6.03
N ILE A 126 -25.04 -8.36 -5.02
CA ILE A 126 -26.26 -9.08 -4.63
C ILE A 126 -27.37 -8.09 -4.28
N LYS A 127 -27.07 -7.08 -3.46
CA LYS A 127 -28.02 -6.02 -3.09
C LYS A 127 -28.57 -5.27 -4.32
N ARG A 128 -27.74 -4.98 -5.33
CA ARG A 128 -28.20 -4.33 -6.58
C ARG A 128 -29.12 -5.24 -7.41
N ARG A 129 -28.83 -6.55 -7.47
CA ARG A 129 -29.68 -7.54 -8.17
C ARG A 129 -31.00 -7.79 -7.45
N CYS A 130 -31.02 -7.63 -6.14
CA CYS A 130 -32.17 -7.87 -5.27
C CYS A 130 -32.93 -6.59 -4.92
N TYR A 131 -32.97 -5.63 -5.84
CA TYR A 131 -33.69 -4.38 -5.65
C TYR A 131 -35.17 -4.67 -5.34
N GLY A 132 -35.69 -4.11 -4.24
CA GLY A 132 -37.05 -4.38 -3.77
C GLY A 132 -37.18 -5.40 -2.63
N ILE A 133 -36.08 -6.05 -2.21
CA ILE A 133 -36.07 -6.83 -0.95
C ILE A 133 -35.83 -5.89 0.22
N PHE A 134 -36.90 -5.56 0.94
CA PHE A 134 -36.84 -4.71 2.15
C PHE A 134 -36.70 -5.50 3.45
N ASN A 135 -37.06 -6.78 3.43
CA ASN A 135 -36.90 -7.66 4.57
C ASN A 135 -35.44 -8.13 4.67
N VAL A 136 -34.81 -7.82 5.81
CA VAL A 136 -33.42 -8.16 6.12
C VAL A 136 -33.19 -9.67 6.13
N GLU A 137 -34.14 -10.45 6.62
CA GLU A 137 -34.06 -11.92 6.66
C GLU A 137 -33.96 -12.50 5.25
N HIS A 138 -34.81 -12.06 4.33
CA HIS A 138 -34.77 -12.49 2.92
C HIS A 138 -33.49 -12.03 2.22
N LEU A 139 -32.96 -10.86 2.57
CA LEU A 139 -31.66 -10.42 2.06
C LEU A 139 -30.53 -11.34 2.54
N PHE A 140 -30.51 -11.74 3.81
CA PHE A 140 -29.51 -12.68 4.34
C PHE A 140 -29.63 -14.07 3.71
N GLN A 141 -30.85 -14.60 3.57
CA GLN A 141 -31.10 -15.87 2.87
C GLN A 141 -30.55 -15.82 1.44
N ARG A 142 -30.78 -14.71 0.74
CA ARG A 142 -30.29 -14.53 -0.63
C ARG A 142 -28.78 -14.42 -0.69
N ILE A 143 -28.16 -13.67 0.22
CA ILE A 143 -26.70 -13.59 0.35
C ILE A 143 -26.12 -15.00 0.61
N HIS A 144 -26.72 -15.78 1.51
CA HIS A 144 -26.29 -17.13 1.81
C HIS A 144 -26.33 -18.04 0.56
N LEU A 145 -27.44 -18.02 -0.19
CA LEU A 145 -27.57 -18.77 -1.44
C LEU A 145 -26.55 -18.35 -2.51
N ASP A 146 -26.30 -17.06 -2.72
CA ASP A 146 -25.33 -16.58 -3.71
C ASP A 146 -23.85 -16.80 -3.28
N LEU A 147 -23.60 -17.00 -1.97
CA LEU A 147 -22.27 -17.27 -1.43
C LEU A 147 -21.94 -18.77 -1.33
N ALA A 148 -22.88 -19.57 -0.83
CA ALA A 148 -22.68 -20.98 -0.46
C ALA A 148 -23.69 -21.94 -1.12
N GLY A 149 -24.66 -21.43 -1.88
CA GLY A 149 -25.71 -22.26 -2.47
C GLY A 149 -25.17 -23.32 -3.44
N TYR A 150 -24.13 -23.01 -4.22
CA TYR A 150 -23.55 -23.99 -5.15
C TYR A 150 -22.96 -25.21 -4.46
N SER A 151 -22.36 -25.06 -3.27
CA SER A 151 -21.84 -26.19 -2.49
C SER A 151 -22.92 -27.06 -1.84
N LEU A 152 -24.19 -26.63 -1.86
CA LEU A 152 -25.33 -27.43 -1.37
C LEU A 152 -25.94 -28.32 -2.47
N PHE A 153 -25.55 -28.11 -3.73
CA PHE A 153 -26.07 -28.84 -4.90
C PHE A 153 -24.98 -29.61 -5.67
N THR A 154 -23.80 -29.76 -5.08
CA THR A 154 -22.68 -30.61 -5.53
C THR A 154 -22.32 -31.58 -4.43
#